data_AF-A0A8S0G530-F1
#
_entry.id   AF-A0A8S0G530-F1
#
_cell.length_a   1.000
_cell.length_b   1.000
_cell.length_c   1.000
_cell.angle_alpha   90.00
_cell.angle_beta   90.00
_cell.angle_gamma   90.00
#
_symmetry.space_group_name_H-M   'P 1'
#
loop_
_entity.id
_entity.type
_entity.pdbx_description
1 polymer ?
#
loop_
_entity_poly.entity_id
_entity_poly.type
_entity_poly.pdbx_seq_one_letter_code
_entity_poly.pdbx_strand_id
1 'polypeptide(L)'
;MGASFRNIGEILELAGCDRLTIAPALLKELAESEGAIERKLSYTGEVKARPARITESEFLWQHNQDPMAVDKLAEGIRKFAVDQEKLEKMIGDLL
;
A
#
# COMPACT_ATOMS: atom_id res chain seq x y z
N MET A 1 2.62 -2.21 -6.83
CA MET A 1 3.63 -1.40 -6.14
C MET A 1 3.30 -1.39 -4.65
N GLY A 2 4.07 -2.08 -3.81
CA GLY A 2 3.84 -2.13 -2.36
C GLY A 2 4.14 -0.79 -1.68
N ALA A 3 3.41 -0.46 -0.61
CA ALA A 3 3.47 0.83 0.08
C ALA A 3 3.12 0.68 1.57
N SER A 4 3.35 1.75 2.35
CA SER A 4 2.94 1.83 3.77
C SER A 4 3.62 0.80 4.66
N PHE A 5 4.95 0.75 4.63
CA PHE A 5 5.76 -0.12 5.49
C PHE A 5 5.90 0.43 6.92
N ARG A 6 6.10 -0.46 7.89
CA ARG A 6 6.35 -0.16 9.31
C ARG A 6 7.75 -0.56 9.75
N ASN A 7 8.41 -1.45 9.01
CA ASN A 7 9.77 -1.90 9.28
C ASN A 7 10.41 -2.45 8.00
N ILE A 8 11.74 -2.61 8.01
CA ILE A 8 12.47 -3.16 6.86
C ILE A 8 12.16 -4.64 6.60
N GLY A 9 11.74 -5.41 7.62
CA GLY A 9 11.38 -6.83 7.45
C GLY A 9 10.22 -7.03 6.47
N GLU A 10 9.17 -6.21 6.56
CA GLU A 10 8.06 -6.22 5.59
C GLU A 10 8.53 -5.93 4.16
N ILE A 11 9.53 -5.06 3.99
CA ILE A 11 10.09 -4.72 2.68
C ILE A 11 10.89 -5.90 2.12
N LEU A 12 11.72 -6.52 2.96
CA LEU A 12 12.56 -7.65 2.60
C LEU A 12 11.72 -8.87 2.19
N GLU A 13 10.61 -9.14 2.88
CA GLU A 13 9.68 -10.22 2.52
C GLU A 13 8.96 -10.00 1.18
N LEU A 14 8.97 -8.77 0.66
CA LEU A 14 8.43 -8.43 -0.66
C LEU A 14 9.52 -8.24 -1.72
N ALA A 15 10.77 -8.61 -1.44
CA ALA A 15 11.87 -8.54 -2.41
C ALA A 15 11.52 -9.34 -3.68
N GLY A 16 11.43 -8.65 -4.83
CA GLY A 16 10.98 -9.23 -6.09
C GLY A 16 9.60 -8.75 -6.58
N CYS A 17 8.88 -7.98 -5.76
CA CYS A 17 7.75 -7.17 -6.24
C CYS A 17 8.22 -6.16 -7.28
N ASP A 18 7.39 -5.84 -8.28
CA ASP A 18 7.75 -4.93 -9.39
C ASP A 18 8.35 -3.60 -8.91
N ARG A 19 7.72 -3.02 -7.87
CA ARG A 19 8.13 -1.75 -7.24
C ARG A 19 7.66 -1.71 -5.79
N LEU A 20 8.44 -1.07 -4.92
CA LEU A 20 8.08 -0.74 -3.54
C LEU A 20 8.34 0.76 -3.32
N THR A 21 7.37 1.50 -2.78
CA THR A 21 7.55 2.91 -2.38
C THR A 21 7.85 2.97 -0.89
N ILE A 22 9.03 3.49 -0.54
CA ILE A 22 9.62 3.36 0.80
C ILE A 22 9.89 4.75 1.36
N ALA A 23 9.48 4.99 2.60
CA ALA A 23 9.73 6.26 3.29
C ALA A 23 11.24 6.47 3.54
N PRO A 24 11.75 7.73 3.57
CA PRO A 24 13.17 8.00 3.73
C PRO A 24 13.82 7.35 4.97
N ALA A 25 13.10 7.25 6.09
CA ALA A 25 13.60 6.60 7.29
C ALA A 25 13.94 5.11 7.05
N LEU A 26 13.04 4.37 6.41
CA LEU A 26 13.25 2.95 6.10
C LEU A 26 14.26 2.74 4.96
N LEU A 27 14.37 3.70 4.03
CA LEU A 27 15.45 3.68 3.03
C LEU A 27 16.82 3.80 3.69
N LYS A 28 16.94 4.63 4.73
CA LYS A 28 18.17 4.76 5.51
C LYS A 28 18.50 3.46 6.24
N GLU A 29 17.53 2.87 6.93
CA GLU A 29 17.72 1.57 7.60
C GLU A 29 18.16 0.47 6.61
N LEU A 30 17.59 0.43 5.41
CA LEU A 30 18.01 -0.50 4.36
C LEU A 30 19.44 -0.22 3.86
N ALA A 31 19.82 1.05 3.72
CA ALA A 31 21.15 1.44 3.27
C ALA A 31 22.25 1.15 4.32
N GLU A 32 21.88 1.18 5.60
CA GLU A 32 22.77 0.89 6.74
C GLU A 32 22.82 -0.61 7.08
N SER A 33 21.88 -1.41 6.56
CA SER A 33 21.89 -2.86 6.72
C SER A 33 22.95 -3.51 5.84
N GLU A 34 23.78 -4.37 6.43
CA GLU A 34 24.73 -5.19 5.70
C GLU A 34 24.14 -6.56 5.33
N GLY A 35 24.74 -7.21 4.35
CA GLY A 35 24.36 -8.54 3.89
C GLY A 35 23.55 -8.57 2.60
N ALA A 36 23.71 -9.65 1.84
CA ALA A 36 22.92 -9.89 0.65
C ALA A 36 21.49 -10.34 1.05
N ILE A 37 20.52 -9.98 0.23
CA ILE A 37 19.12 -10.39 0.41
C ILE A 37 18.72 -11.37 -0.70
N GLU A 38 17.75 -12.22 -0.39
CA GLU A 38 17.18 -13.15 -1.35
C GLU A 38 15.91 -12.56 -1.99
N ARG A 39 15.66 -12.89 -3.25
CA ARG A 39 14.36 -12.62 -3.87
C ARG A 39 13.30 -13.56 -3.26
N LYS A 40 12.24 -13.00 -2.69
CA LYS A 40 11.12 -13.74 -2.08
C LYS A 40 9.91 -13.88 -3.00
N LEU A 41 9.59 -12.85 -3.79
CA LEU A 41 8.45 -12.85 -4.70
C LEU A 41 8.86 -13.15 -6.15
N SER A 42 8.38 -14.28 -6.66
CA SER A 42 8.47 -14.65 -8.07
C SER A 42 7.27 -15.53 -8.46
N TYR A 43 6.85 -15.43 -9.71
CA TYR A 43 5.84 -16.31 -10.29
C TYR A 43 6.43 -17.04 -11.48
N THR A 44 6.50 -18.36 -11.40
CA THR A 44 7.11 -19.24 -12.42
C THR A 44 6.11 -20.21 -13.04
N GLY A 45 4.82 -20.04 -12.78
CA GLY A 45 3.75 -20.88 -13.29
C GLY A 45 3.25 -20.45 -14.67
N GLU A 46 2.32 -21.24 -15.22
CA GLU A 46 1.66 -20.92 -16.47
C GLU A 46 0.57 -19.86 -16.30
N VAL A 47 0.59 -18.85 -17.16
CA VAL A 47 -0.43 -17.81 -17.20
C VAL A 47 -1.79 -18.42 -17.54
N LYS A 48 -2.79 -18.17 -16.68
CA LYS A 48 -4.15 -18.67 -16.85
C LYS A 48 -5.05 -17.65 -17.55
N ALA A 49 -6.12 -18.14 -18.17
CA ALA A 49 -7.20 -17.29 -18.69
C ALA A 49 -7.85 -16.47 -17.56
N ARG A 50 -8.25 -15.25 -17.88
CA ARG A 50 -8.93 -14.36 -16.93
C ARG A 50 -10.40 -14.79 -16.73
N PRO A 51 -10.96 -14.66 -15.52
CA PRO A 51 -12.40 -14.83 -15.31
C PRO A 51 -13.19 -13.65 -15.93
N ALA A 52 -14.51 -13.72 -15.87
CA ALA A 52 -15.37 -12.57 -16.16
C ALA A 52 -15.05 -11.40 -15.21
N ARG A 53 -15.40 -10.18 -15.62
CA ARG A 53 -15.26 -9.01 -14.75
C ARG A 53 -16.19 -9.16 -13.55
N ILE A 54 -15.68 -8.84 -12.36
CA ILE A 54 -16.51 -8.72 -11.17
C ILE A 54 -17.51 -7.58 -11.35
N THR A 55 -18.76 -7.81 -10.96
CA THR A 55 -19.81 -6.78 -10.93
C THR A 55 -19.65 -5.87 -9.72
N GLU A 56 -20.30 -4.72 -9.73
CA GLU A 56 -20.33 -3.81 -8.57
C GLU A 56 -20.90 -4.51 -7.32
N SER A 57 -22.00 -5.26 -7.47
CA SER A 57 -22.64 -5.96 -6.34
C SER A 57 -21.73 -7.02 -5.73
N GLU A 58 -21.03 -7.80 -6.55
CA GLU A 58 -20.06 -8.80 -6.06
C GLU A 58 -18.86 -8.14 -5.38
N PHE A 59 -18.35 -7.03 -5.94
CA PHE A 59 -17.26 -6.27 -5.33
C PHE A 59 -17.66 -5.74 -3.96
N LEU A 60 -18.82 -5.09 -3.85
CA LEU A 60 -19.32 -4.56 -2.59
C LEU A 60 -19.52 -5.69 -1.57
N TRP A 61 -20.09 -6.82 -1.97
CA TRP A 61 -20.25 -7.97 -1.09
C TRP A 61 -18.90 -8.49 -0.59
N GLN A 62 -17.97 -8.81 -1.50
CA GLN A 62 -16.66 -9.35 -1.14
C GLN A 62 -15.82 -8.38 -0.32
N HIS A 63 -15.84 -7.08 -0.63
CA HIS A 63 -15.16 -6.07 0.16
C HIS A 63 -15.71 -6.00 1.59
N ASN A 64 -17.04 -6.04 1.77
CA ASN A 64 -17.67 -5.98 3.09
C ASN A 64 -17.51 -7.28 3.91
N GLN A 65 -16.95 -8.35 3.33
CA GLN A 65 -16.56 -9.54 4.09
C GLN A 65 -15.21 -9.39 4.80
N ASP A 66 -14.41 -8.35 4.50
CA ASP A 66 -13.14 -8.07 5.17
C ASP A 66 -13.29 -6.84 6.10
N PRO A 67 -13.46 -7.03 7.42
CA PRO A 67 -13.62 -5.93 8.36
C PRO A 67 -12.44 -4.96 8.36
N MET A 68 -11.22 -5.46 8.17
CA MET A 68 -10.03 -4.62 8.13
C MET A 68 -10.04 -3.73 6.89
N ALA A 69 -10.37 -4.29 5.73
CA ALA A 69 -10.45 -3.51 4.49
C ALA A 69 -11.53 -2.42 4.55
N VAL A 70 -12.71 -2.74 5.10
CA VAL A 70 -13.83 -1.79 5.29
C VAL A 70 -13.38 -0.63 6.16
N ASP A 71 -12.84 -0.93 7.34
CA ASP A 71 -12.45 0.10 8.30
C ASP A 71 -11.29 0.95 7.78
N LYS A 72 -10.25 0.32 7.19
CA LYS A 72 -9.05 1.02 6.74
C LYS A 72 -9.26 1.83 5.47
N LEU A 73 -10.13 1.39 4.57
CA LEU A 73 -10.51 2.21 3.41
C LEU A 73 -11.20 3.50 3.89
N ALA A 74 -12.20 3.36 4.75
CA ALA A 74 -12.97 4.50 5.23
C ALA A 74 -12.13 5.44 6.12
N GLU A 75 -11.29 4.87 7.00
CA GLU A 75 -10.36 5.63 7.85
C GLU A 75 -9.34 6.42 7.01
N GLY A 76 -8.76 5.79 5.98
CA GLY A 76 -7.76 6.42 5.11
C GLY A 76 -8.33 7.65 4.37
N ILE A 77 -9.52 7.51 3.78
CA ILE A 77 -10.21 8.61 3.09
C ILE A 77 -10.45 9.78 4.06
N ARG A 78 -10.98 9.50 5.25
CA ARG A 78 -11.25 10.55 6.26
C ARG A 78 -9.99 11.27 6.70
N LYS A 79 -8.88 10.57 6.91
CA LYS A 79 -7.61 11.21 7.30
C LYS A 79 -7.08 12.15 6.22
N PHE A 80 -7.14 11.75 4.95
CA PHE A 80 -6.75 12.63 3.86
C PHE A 80 -7.68 13.84 3.70
N ALA A 81 -8.99 13.68 3.89
CA ALA A 81 -9.91 14.82 3.89
C ALA A 81 -9.58 15.84 4.99
N VAL A 82 -9.28 15.36 6.21
CA VAL A 82 -8.85 16.22 7.31
C VAL A 82 -7.55 16.97 6.99
N ASP A 83 -6.56 16.29 6.39
CA ASP A 83 -5.30 16.94 6.02
C ASP A 83 -5.46 17.92 4.84
N GLN A 84 -6.41 17.66 3.94
CA GLN A 84 -6.80 18.58 2.87
C GLN A 84 -7.40 19.87 3.44
N GLU A 85 -8.34 19.77 4.39
CA GLU A 85 -8.94 20.94 5.06
C GLU A 85 -7.90 21.77 5.83
N LYS A 86 -6.93 21.11 6.47
CA LYS A 86 -5.80 21.81 7.12
C LYS A 86 -4.96 22.60 6.11
N LEU A 87 -4.70 22.02 4.94
CA LEU A 87 -3.97 22.70 3.87
C LEU A 87 -4.77 23.89 3.33
N GLU A 88 -6.07 23.73 3.10
CA GLU A 88 -6.96 24.81 2.69
C GLU A 88 -6.97 25.96 3.71
N LYS A 89 -7.03 25.64 5.01
CA LYS A 89 -6.94 26.63 6.08
C LYS A 89 -5.60 27.38 6.06
N MET A 90 -4.49 26.65 5.92
CA MET A 90 -3.15 27.25 5.81
C MET A 90 -3.06 28.23 4.63
N ILE A 91 -3.59 27.85 3.46
CA ILE A 91 -3.61 28.72 2.28
C ILE A 91 -4.53 29.92 2.52
N GLY A 92 -5.71 29.70 3.09
CA GLY A 92 -6.66 30.77 3.41
C GLY A 92 -6.10 31.82 4.39
N ASP A 93 -5.21 31.43 5.29
CA ASP A 93 -4.55 32.37 6.23
C ASP A 93 -3.43 33.21 5.57
N LEU A 94 -3.03 32.86 4.34
CA LEU A 94 -2.02 33.57 3.53
C LEU A 94 -2.63 34.43 2.41
N LEU A 95 -3.95 34.44 2.29
CA LEU A 95 -4.72 35.22 1.30
C LEU A 95 -5.44 36.39 1.99
#